data_AF-A0A367JUA5-F1
#
_entry.id   AF-A0A367JUA5-F1
#
_cell.length_a   1.000
_cell.length_b   1.000
_cell.length_c   1.000
_cell.angle_alpha   90.00
_cell.angle_beta   90.00
_cell.angle_gamma   90.00
#
_symmetry.space_group_name_H-M   'P 1'
#
loop_
_entity.id
_entity.type
_entity.pdbx_description
1 polymer ?
#
loop_
_entity_poly.entity_id
_entity_poly.type
_entity_poly.pdbx_seq_one_letter_code
_entity_poly.pdbx_strand_id
1 'polypeptide(L)' 'VVQVYRKKWVIHIDRVTREKVNGATVPIGIDTSKVVVTKLKLDKSRNAILERKGKKDAMKQ' A
#
# COMPACT_ATOMS: atom_id res chain seq x y z
N VAL A 1 2.30 1.05 4.15
CA VAL A 1 0.87 0.66 4.24
C VAL A 1 0.69 -0.04 5.56
N VAL A 2 -0.23 0.44 6.40
CA VAL A 2 -0.46 -0.12 7.75
C VAL A 2 -1.39 -1.33 7.67
N GLN A 3 -2.47 -1.22 6.88
CA GLN A 3 -3.47 -2.26 6.76
C GLN A 3 -4.12 -2.26 5.37
N VAL A 4 -4.46 -3.45 4.87
CA VAL A 4 -5.26 -3.65 3.65
C VAL A 4 -6.66 -4.09 4.06
N TYR A 5 -7.68 -3.27 3.80
CA TYR A 5 -9.06 -3.56 4.17
C TYR A 5 -9.91 -3.94 2.95
N ARG A 6 -9.82 -5.22 2.58
CA ARG A 6 -10.44 -5.75 1.35
C ARG A 6 -11.97 -5.68 1.33
N LYS A 7 -12.66 -5.79 2.48
CA LYS A 7 -14.14 -5.68 2.57
C LYS A 7 -14.65 -4.33 2.09
N LYS A 8 -13.85 -3.27 2.24
CA LYS A 8 -14.19 -1.90 1.82
C LYS A 8 -13.34 -1.42 0.64
N TRP A 9 -12.50 -2.28 0.06
CA TRP A 9 -11.59 -1.97 -1.04
C TRP A 9 -10.68 -0.75 -0.78
N VAL A 10 -10.27 -0.54 0.48
CA VAL A 10 -9.38 0.58 0.86
C VAL A 10 -8.09 0.09 1.48
N ILE A 11 -7.06 0.92 1.37
CA ILE A 11 -5.81 0.79 2.13
C ILE A 11 -5.70 1.92 3.16
N HIS A 12 -5.03 1.61 4.28
CA HIS A 12 -4.65 2.60 5.28
C HIS A 12 -3.14 2.88 5.17
N ILE A 13 -2.79 4.16 5.05
CA ILE A 13 -1.42 4.65 4.92
C ILE A 13 -0.99 5.23 6.27
N ASP A 14 0.28 5.05 6.61
CA ASP A 14 0.84 5.58 7.85
C ASP A 14 0.81 7.12 7.82
N ARG A 15 0.53 7.74 8.96
CA ARG A 15 0.35 9.19 9.15
C ARG A 15 -0.81 9.85 8.40
N VAL A 16 -1.63 9.08 7.68
CA VAL A 16 -2.83 9.60 7.01
C VAL A 16 -4.05 9.28 7.89
N THR A 17 -4.22 10.11 8.92
CA THR A 17 -5.28 9.98 9.92
C THR A 17 -6.13 11.26 9.97
N ARG A 18 -7.36 11.12 10.46
CA ARG A 18 -8.25 12.22 10.78
C ARG A 18 -8.55 12.19 12.28
N GLU A 19 -8.62 13.35 12.90
CA GLU A 19 -9.07 13.48 14.28
C GLU A 19 -10.60 13.49 14.38
N LYS A 20 -11.14 12.74 15.33
CA LYS A 20 -12.57 12.79 15.70
C LYS A 20 -12.82 13.90 16.71
N VAL A 21 -14.08 14.31 16.86
CA VAL A 21 -14.52 15.27 17.90
C VAL A 21 -14.14 14.86 19.32
N ASN A 22 -13.91 13.58 19.58
CA ASN A 22 -13.49 13.06 20.88
C ASN A 22 -11.96 12.97 21.07
N GLY A 23 -11.17 13.60 20.19
CA GLY A 23 -9.70 13.63 20.26
C GLY A 23 -8.99 12.35 19.81
N ALA A 24 -9.73 11.30 19.44
CA ALA A 24 -9.13 10.08 18.92
C ALA A 24 -8.81 10.19 17.42
N THR A 25 -7.67 9.65 16.99
CA THR A 25 -7.30 9.60 15.56
C THR A 25 -7.80 8.32 14.90
N VAL A 26 -8.38 8.43 13.71
CA VAL A 26 -8.81 7.29 12.89
C VAL A 26 -8.12 7.34 11.52
N PRO A 27 -7.60 6.21 11.02
CA PRO A 27 -6.97 6.16 9.71
C PRO A 27 -7.99 6.37 8.59
N ILE A 28 -7.61 7.16 7.59
CA ILE A 28 -8.43 7.41 6.41
C ILE A 28 -8.22 6.25 5.43
N GLY A 29 -9.31 5.76 4.83
CA GLY A 29 -9.27 4.75 3.77
C GLY A 29 -9.07 5.40 2.41
N ILE A 30 -8.11 4.92 1.63
CA ILE A 30 -7.80 5.42 0.29
C ILE A 30 -7.95 4.28 -0.73
N ASP A 31 -8.49 4.61 -1.90
CA ASP A 31 -8.59 3.68 -3.03
C ASP A 31 -7.21 3.38 -3.65
N THR A 32 -6.96 2.11 -3.97
CA THR A 32 -5.66 1.67 -4.48
C THR A 32 -5.30 2.18 -5.87
N SER A 33 -6.27 2.62 -6.67
CA SER A 33 -6.04 3.12 -8.03
C SER A 33 -5.58 4.58 -8.05
N LYS A 34 -5.76 5.29 -6.93
CA LYS A 34 -5.37 6.70 -6.76
C LYS A 34 -4.02 6.89 -6.08
N VAL A 35 -3.25 5.81 -5.89
CA VAL A 35 -1.95 5.83 -5.20
C VAL A 35 -0.85 5.22 -6.07
N VAL A 36 0.39 5.62 -5.80
CA VAL A 36 1.59 5.10 -6.46
C VAL A 36 2.41 4.28 -5.45
N VAL A 37 2.93 3.13 -5.90
CA VAL A 37 3.79 2.28 -5.07
C VAL A 37 5.23 2.78 -5.15
N THR A 38 5.77 3.29 -4.04
CA THR A 38 7.13 3.86 -3.99
C THR A 38 8.20 2.81 -3.73
N LYS A 39 7.98 1.90 -2.78
CA LYS A 39 8.90 0.80 -2.45
C LYS A 39 8.13 -0.49 -2.26
N LEU A 40 8.64 -1.57 -2.85
CA LEU A 40 8.06 -2.90 -2.72
C LEU A 40 8.69 -3.67 -1.57
N LYS A 41 7.88 -4.38 -0.80
CA LYS A 41 8.38 -5.43 0.08
C LYS A 41 8.70 -6.65 -0.77
N LEU A 42 9.98 -7.03 -0.81
CA LEU A 42 10.44 -8.22 -1.49
C LEU A 42 10.39 -9.43 -0.55
N ASP A 43 9.75 -10.49 -1.01
CA ASP A 43 9.72 -11.83 -0.46
C ASP A 43 9.89 -12.85 -1.60
N LYS A 44 10.11 -14.13 -1.28
CA LYS A 44 10.34 -15.18 -2.28
C LYS A 44 9.21 -15.22 -3.33
N SER A 45 7.97 -15.11 -2.88
CA SER A 45 6.78 -15.12 -3.74
C SER A 45 6.70 -13.88 -4.64
N ARG A 46 7.02 -12.68 -4.11
CA ARG A 46 7.05 -11.45 -4.91
C ARG A 46 8.11 -11.52 -5.98
N ASN A 47 9.31 -12.02 -5.67
CA ASN A 47 10.39 -12.15 -6.66
C ASN A 47 9.98 -13.09 -7.80
N ALA A 48 9.40 -14.25 -7.49
CA ALA A 48 8.88 -15.17 -8.50
C ALA A 48 7.78 -14.53 -9.39
N ILE A 49 6.90 -13.72 -8.81
CA ILE A 49 5.86 -13.00 -9.56
C ILE A 49 6.49 -11.92 -10.47
N LEU A 50 7.51 -11.20 -9.99
CA LEU A 50 8.20 -10.17 -10.75
C LEU A 50 8.98 -10.78 -11.93
N GLU A 51 9.70 -11.86 -11.69
CA GLU A 51 10.42 -12.63 -12.71
C GLU A 51 9.46 -13.12 -13.80
N ARG A 52 8.33 -13.71 -13.42
CA ARG A 52 7.30 -14.16 -14.36
C ARG A 52 6.68 -13.01 -15.16
N LYS A 53 6.49 -11.84 -14.54
CA LYS A 53 5.92 -10.65 -15.20
C LYS A 53 6.92 -9.89 -16.07
N GLY A 54 8.19 -10.31 -16.12
CA GLY A 54 9.18 -9.83 -17.09
C GLY A 54 9.70 -8.40 -16.86
N LYS A 55 9.39 -7.74 -15.73
CA LYS A 55 9.87 -6.36 -15.48
C LYS A 55 11.27 -6.38 -14.86
N LYS A 56 12.31 -6.62 -15.68
CA LYS A 56 13.71 -6.41 -15.29
C LYS A 56 14.12 -4.93 -15.30
N ASP A 57 13.33 -4.05 -15.94
CA ASP A 57 13.77 -2.66 -16.21
C ASP A 57 13.41 -1.63 -15.13
N ALA A 58 12.60 -1.96 -14.13
CA ALA A 58 12.14 -0.98 -13.14
C ALA A 58 12.95 -0.99 -11.82
N MET A 59 14.05 -1.73 -11.76
CA MET A 59 14.91 -1.84 -10.57
C MET A 59 16.33 -1.38 -10.89
N LYS A 60 16.46 -0.13 -11.37
CA LYS A 60 17.69 0.66 -11.23
C LYS A 60 17.41 1.77 -10.22
N GLN A 61 18.13 1.64 -9.10
CA GLN A 61 18.41 2.57 -7.99
C GLN A 61 17.35 3.62 -7.61
#